data_AF-A0A1Y4D6G5-F1
#
_entry.id   AF-A0A1Y4D6G5-F1
#
_cell.length_a   1.000
_cell.length_b   1.000
_cell.length_c   1.000
_cell.angle_alpha   90.00
_cell.angle_beta   90.00
_cell.angle_gamma   90.00
#
_symmetry.space_group_name_H-M   'P 1'
#
loop_
_entity.id
_entity.type
_entity.pdbx_description
1 polymer ?
#
loop_
_entity_poly.entity_id
_entity_poly.type
_entity_poly.pdbx_seq_one_letter_code
_entity_poly.pdbx_strand_id
1 'polypeptide(L)'
;MNKVMEKGFDFNSIGKRMPYQVPDGFFDQLEKDVWKEIKEEPSQGKSKLCIRTHIVWGSIATLAAGIAFLLLLRPVWMPESTYSFSTVEEAFSNLCLEDQDYLFETYQDDVFLDNVFLNE
;
A
#
# COMPACT_ATOMS: atom_id res chain seq x y z
N MET A 1 -15.84 -37.96 -51.09
CA MET A 1 -15.00 -37.09 -50.24
C MET A 1 -15.51 -37.24 -48.81
N ASN A 2 -14.64 -37.71 -47.92
CA ASN A 2 -14.97 -38.12 -46.55
C ASN A 2 -15.32 -36.92 -45.67
N LYS A 3 -16.32 -37.04 -44.80
CA LYS A 3 -16.28 -36.32 -43.52
C LYS A 3 -16.98 -37.12 -42.42
N VAL A 4 -16.18 -37.97 -41.78
CA VAL A 4 -16.47 -38.56 -40.48
C VAL A 4 -16.36 -37.45 -39.45
N MET A 5 -17.45 -37.16 -38.75
CA MET A 5 -17.42 -36.48 -37.45
C MET A 5 -18.38 -37.22 -36.51
N GLU A 6 -17.99 -38.44 -36.15
CA GLU A 6 -18.46 -39.05 -34.91
C GLU A 6 -17.39 -38.84 -33.85
N LYS A 7 -17.74 -38.03 -32.84
CA LYS A 7 -17.46 -38.28 -31.42
C LYS A 7 -18.10 -37.14 -30.65
N GLY A 8 -19.29 -37.42 -30.11
CA GLY A 8 -19.96 -36.53 -29.18
C GLY A 8 -19.07 -36.29 -27.97
N PHE A 9 -18.76 -35.02 -27.73
CA PHE A 9 -18.01 -34.59 -26.56
C PHE A 9 -18.94 -34.69 -25.34
N ASP A 10 -18.64 -35.59 -24.41
CA ASP A 10 -19.41 -35.76 -23.19
C ASP A 10 -18.79 -34.93 -22.06
N PHE A 11 -19.41 -33.80 -21.72
CA PHE A 11 -19.00 -32.92 -20.62
C PHE A 11 -18.99 -33.64 -19.25
N ASN A 12 -19.72 -34.74 -19.10
CA ASN A 12 -19.74 -35.53 -17.86
C ASN A 12 -18.44 -36.35 -17.67
N SER A 13 -17.69 -36.61 -18.75
CA SER A 13 -16.43 -37.36 -18.70
C SER A 13 -15.24 -36.55 -18.15
N ILE A 14 -15.35 -35.23 -18.17
CA ILE A 14 -14.27 -34.32 -17.75
C ILE A 14 -14.19 -34.20 -16.23
N GLY A 15 -15.36 -34.27 -15.56
CA GLY A 15 -15.47 -34.13 -14.10
C GLY A 15 -15.05 -32.75 -13.59
N LYS A 16 -15.50 -32.38 -12.38
CA LYS A 16 -15.05 -31.16 -11.71
C LYS A 16 -13.69 -31.44 -11.08
N ARG A 17 -12.61 -31.18 -11.82
CA ARG A 17 -11.26 -31.18 -11.25
C ARG A 17 -10.95 -29.80 -10.71
N MET A 18 -10.33 -29.74 -9.55
CA MET A 18 -9.71 -28.52 -9.04
C MET A 18 -8.50 -28.22 -9.93
N PRO A 19 -8.55 -27.20 -10.82
CA PRO A 19 -7.47 -26.95 -11.78
C PRO A 19 -6.19 -26.50 -11.10
N TYR A 20 -6.32 -25.93 -9.90
CA TYR A 20 -5.22 -25.49 -9.06
C TYR A 20 -5.40 -26.09 -7.67
N GLN A 21 -4.36 -26.78 -7.23
CA GLN A 21 -4.21 -27.27 -5.86
C GLN A 21 -2.89 -26.75 -5.34
N VAL A 22 -2.90 -26.23 -4.11
CA VAL A 22 -1.68 -25.81 -3.43
C VAL A 22 -1.12 -26.99 -2.64
N PRO A 23 0.22 -27.16 -2.62
CA PRO A 23 0.84 -28.15 -1.74
C PRO A 23 0.57 -27.83 -0.26
N ASP A 24 0.55 -28.88 0.56
CA ASP A 24 0.43 -28.73 2.00
C ASP A 24 1.57 -27.86 2.55
N GLY A 25 1.23 -26.87 3.37
CA GLY A 25 2.19 -25.95 4.00
C GLY A 25 2.73 -24.83 3.10
N PHE A 26 2.17 -24.61 1.91
CA PHE A 26 2.55 -23.49 1.03
C PHE A 26 2.46 -22.13 1.74
N PHE A 27 1.35 -21.87 2.44
CA PHE A 27 1.15 -20.60 3.15
C PHE A 27 2.04 -20.45 4.38
N ASP A 28 2.36 -21.56 5.06
CA ASP A 28 3.29 -21.54 6.22
C ASP A 28 4.72 -21.16 5.81
N GLN A 29 5.14 -21.56 4.61
CA GLN A 29 6.44 -21.19 4.04
C GLN A 29 6.45 -19.72 3.64
N LEU A 30 5.40 -19.27 2.95
CA LEU A 30 5.23 -17.88 2.54
C LEU A 30 5.27 -16.94 3.74
N GLU A 31 4.57 -17.26 4.83
CA GLU A 31 4.58 -16.46 6.06
C GLU A 31 6.00 -16.31 6.63
N LYS A 32 6.74 -17.43 6.71
CA LYS A 32 8.12 -17.43 7.22
C LYS A 32 9.04 -16.58 6.35
N ASP A 33 8.91 -16.66 5.04
CA ASP A 33 9.74 -15.92 4.09
C ASP A 33 9.46 -14.42 4.18
N VAL A 34 8.19 -14.02 4.25
CA VAL A 34 7.80 -12.61 4.47
C VAL A 34 8.34 -12.08 5.79
N TRP A 35 8.21 -12.85 6.87
CA TRP A 35 8.69 -12.45 8.19
C TRP A 35 10.21 -12.35 8.26
N LYS A 36 10.93 -13.18 7.49
CA LYS A 36 12.38 -13.12 7.37
C LYS A 36 12.82 -11.84 6.64
N GLU A 37 12.18 -11.53 5.50
CA GLU A 37 12.49 -10.34 4.71
C GLU A 37 12.24 -9.04 5.50
N ILE A 38 11.16 -8.98 6.28
CA ILE A 38 10.85 -7.80 7.11
C ILE A 38 11.83 -7.66 8.29
N LYS A 39 12.28 -8.78 8.87
CA LYS A 39 13.23 -8.76 10.00
C LYS A 39 14.66 -8.49 9.59
N GLU A 40 15.05 -8.92 8.40
CA GLU A 40 16.32 -8.56 7.78
C GLU A 40 16.19 -7.15 7.19
N GLU A 41 16.09 -6.15 8.07
CA GLU A 41 16.24 -4.72 7.73
C GLU A 41 17.43 -4.55 6.77
N PRO A 42 17.34 -3.68 5.74
CA PRO A 42 18.38 -3.48 4.72
C PRO A 42 19.60 -2.80 5.34
N SER A 43 20.39 -3.56 6.07
CA SER A 43 21.62 -3.13 6.73
C SER A 43 22.82 -3.21 5.78
N GLN A 44 22.66 -2.81 4.52
CA GLN A 44 23.79 -2.67 3.60
C GLN A 44 23.70 -1.41 2.76
N GLY A 45 24.27 -0.35 3.32
CA GLY A 45 24.68 0.85 2.60
C GLY A 45 25.78 1.56 3.36
N LYS A 46 26.95 0.91 3.50
CA LYS A 46 28.15 1.52 4.10
C LYS A 46 28.65 2.66 3.20
N SER A 47 28.05 3.84 3.24
CA SER A 47 28.66 5.04 2.64
C SER A 47 29.59 5.68 3.68
N LYS A 48 30.90 5.49 3.49
CA LYS A 48 31.91 6.21 4.25
C LYS A 48 32.04 7.62 3.66
N LEU A 49 31.09 8.50 3.96
CA LEU A 49 31.26 9.92 3.70
C LEU A 49 32.13 10.53 4.80
N CYS A 50 33.42 10.63 4.51
CA CYS A 50 34.38 11.40 5.29
C CYS A 50 34.05 12.89 5.13
N ILE A 51 33.27 13.45 6.08
CA ILE A 51 33.09 14.90 6.19
C ILE A 51 34.12 15.41 7.19
N ARG A 52 35.24 15.87 6.64
CA ARG A 52 36.36 16.50 7.36
C ARG A 52 36.00 17.97 7.67
N THR A 53 35.73 18.22 8.95
CA THR A 53 36.00 19.44 9.74
C THR A 53 35.74 20.81 9.10
N HIS A 54 34.74 21.54 9.60
CA HIS A 54 34.81 23.00 9.84
C HIS A 54 33.70 23.48 10.80
N ILE A 55 33.61 22.88 11.99
CA ILE A 55 32.87 23.49 13.12
C ILE A 55 33.84 23.63 14.28
N VAL A 56 34.70 24.63 14.15
CA VAL A 56 35.53 25.14 15.24
C VAL A 56 34.67 26.12 16.05
N TRP A 57 34.26 25.65 17.23
CA TRP A 57 34.22 26.39 18.49
C TRP A 57 33.10 27.42 18.71
N GLY A 58 32.12 26.98 19.49
CA GLY A 58 31.17 27.81 20.22
C GLY A 58 30.49 26.93 21.29
N SER A 59 31.16 26.79 22.43
CA SER A 59 30.70 26.05 23.61
C SER A 59 29.34 26.54 24.11
N ILE A 60 28.44 25.63 24.48
CA ILE A 60 27.88 25.47 25.85
C ILE A 60 26.87 24.31 25.84
N ALA A 61 27.05 23.43 26.83
CA ALA A 61 26.32 22.21 27.06
C ALA A 61 24.79 22.39 27.20
N THR A 62 23.99 21.75 26.34
CA THR A 62 22.60 21.30 26.65
C THR A 62 22.13 20.16 25.72
N LEU A 63 23.01 19.25 25.30
CA LEU A 63 22.61 18.18 24.36
C LEU A 63 21.82 17.02 25.00
N ALA A 64 21.67 16.97 26.32
CA ALA A 64 20.84 15.95 26.98
C ALA A 64 19.37 16.39 27.15
N ALA A 65 19.14 17.67 27.49
CA ALA A 65 17.77 18.20 27.60
C ALA A 65 17.15 18.46 26.22
N GLY A 66 17.94 18.83 25.22
CA GLY A 66 17.43 19.08 23.86
C GLY A 66 16.78 17.86 23.22
N ILE A 67 17.34 16.66 23.43
CA ILE A 67 16.78 15.40 22.90
C ILE A 67 15.48 15.02 23.65
N ALA A 68 15.44 15.16 24.98
CA ALA A 68 14.21 14.95 25.75
C ALA A 68 13.12 15.99 25.42
N PHE A 69 13.50 17.25 25.21
CA PHE A 69 12.59 18.33 24.82
C PHE A 69 12.08 18.15 23.37
N LEU A 70 12.91 17.69 22.43
CA LEU A 70 12.50 17.30 21.07
C LEU A 70 11.51 16.12 21.06
N LEU A 71 11.69 15.14 21.95
CA LEU A 71 10.76 14.02 22.08
C LEU A 71 9.46 14.42 22.79
N LEU A 72 9.50 15.32 23.77
CA LEU A 72 8.33 15.89 24.44
C LEU A 72 7.55 16.89 23.55
N LEU A 73 8.22 17.57 22.61
CA LEU A 73 7.61 18.46 21.61
C LEU A 73 7.12 17.74 20.35
N ARG A 74 7.44 16.44 20.18
CA ARG A 74 7.06 15.69 18.98
C ARG A 74 5.55 15.46 18.76
N PRO A 75 4.63 15.52 19.74
CA PRO A 75 3.22 15.27 19.42
C PRO A 75 2.50 16.47 18.78
N VAL A 76 3.19 17.61 18.56
CA VAL A 76 2.57 18.83 17.98
C VAL A 76 2.86 19.03 16.48
N TRP A 77 3.82 18.30 15.91
CA TRP A 77 4.29 18.51 14.53
C TRP A 77 3.91 17.39 13.55
N MET A 78 2.91 16.60 13.91
CA MET A 78 2.04 15.98 12.92
C MET A 78 0.67 16.55 13.20
N PRO A 79 0.15 17.51 12.41
CA PRO A 79 -1.29 17.62 12.34
C PRO A 79 -1.75 16.22 11.92
N GLU A 80 -2.45 15.52 12.82
CA GLU A 80 -3.46 14.56 12.39
C GLU A 80 -4.26 15.33 11.35
N SER A 81 -3.96 15.08 10.08
CA SER A 81 -4.66 15.73 8.99
C SER A 81 -5.99 15.01 8.95
N THR A 82 -6.88 15.42 9.85
CA THR A 82 -8.28 15.07 9.85
C THR A 82 -8.84 15.75 8.60
N TYR A 83 -8.61 15.14 7.45
CA TYR A 83 -9.20 15.55 6.18
C TYR A 83 -10.71 15.40 6.35
N SER A 84 -11.40 16.54 6.53
CA SER A 84 -12.85 16.55 6.57
C SER A 84 -13.38 16.39 5.15
N PHE A 85 -14.59 15.82 5.04
CA PHE A 85 -15.28 15.70 3.76
C PHE A 85 -15.37 17.05 3.01
N SER A 86 -15.52 18.15 3.73
CA SER A 86 -15.52 19.50 3.16
C SER A 86 -14.25 19.85 2.38
N THR A 87 -13.09 19.39 2.84
CA THR A 87 -11.80 19.65 2.18
C THR A 87 -11.67 18.83 0.89
N VAL A 88 -12.25 17.63 0.88
CA VAL A 88 -12.32 16.80 -0.33
C VAL A 88 -13.22 17.45 -1.37
N GLU A 89 -14.39 17.94 -0.95
CA GLU A 89 -15.33 18.65 -1.84
C GLU A 89 -14.73 19.93 -2.42
N GLU A 90 -13.97 20.68 -1.61
CA GLU A 90 -13.24 21.85 -2.08
C GLU A 90 -12.15 21.48 -3.09
N ALA A 91 -11.37 20.44 -2.81
CA ALA A 91 -10.37 19.95 -3.75
C ALA A 91 -11.02 19.51 -5.07
N PHE A 92 -12.14 18.79 -5.02
CA PHE A 92 -12.90 18.35 -6.19
C PHE A 92 -13.44 19.53 -7.01
N SER A 93 -14.01 20.53 -6.34
CA SER A 93 -14.53 21.75 -6.99
C SER A 93 -13.45 22.58 -7.69
N ASN A 94 -12.19 22.44 -7.25
CA ASN A 94 -11.04 23.12 -7.85
C ASN A 94 -10.46 22.39 -9.09
N LEU A 95 -10.92 21.19 -9.43
CA LEU A 95 -10.53 20.48 -10.66
C LEU A 95 -11.21 21.10 -11.89
N CYS A 96 -10.69 20.84 -13.10
CA CYS A 96 -11.40 21.20 -14.33
C CYS A 96 -12.63 20.31 -14.53
N LEU A 97 -13.56 20.76 -15.37
CA LEU A 97 -14.82 20.05 -15.61
C LEU A 97 -14.57 18.66 -16.20
N GLU A 98 -13.59 18.54 -17.10
CA GLU A 98 -13.23 17.27 -17.72
C GLU A 98 -12.67 16.26 -16.71
N ASP A 99 -11.83 16.72 -15.76
CA ASP A 99 -11.26 15.86 -14.73
C ASP A 99 -12.30 15.47 -13.68
N GLN A 100 -13.25 16.37 -13.38
CA GLN A 100 -14.39 16.06 -12.51
C GLN A 100 -15.27 14.96 -13.10
N ASP A 101 -15.63 15.07 -14.38
CA ASP A 101 -16.42 14.07 -15.10
C ASP A 101 -15.68 12.73 -15.18
N TYR A 102 -14.37 12.74 -15.43
CA TYR A 102 -13.55 11.53 -15.47
C TYR A 102 -13.52 10.78 -14.13
N LEU A 103 -13.30 11.51 -13.03
CA LEU A 103 -13.32 10.91 -11.70
C LEU A 103 -14.71 10.38 -11.35
N PHE A 104 -15.76 11.12 -11.69
CA PHE A 104 -17.13 10.67 -11.47
C PHE A 104 -17.42 9.38 -12.25
N GLU A 105 -17.12 9.33 -13.55
CA GLU A 105 -17.36 8.15 -14.41
C GLU A 105 -16.52 6.93 -13.96
N THR A 106 -15.26 7.15 -13.56
CA THR A 106 -14.35 6.07 -13.13
C THR A 106 -14.87 5.35 -11.88
N TYR A 107 -15.49 6.09 -10.94
CA TYR A 107 -15.93 5.56 -9.66
C TYR A 107 -17.43 5.28 -9.58
N GLN A 108 -18.23 5.75 -10.55
CA GLN A 108 -19.68 5.54 -10.60
C GLN A 108 -20.05 4.06 -10.77
N ASP A 109 -19.27 3.29 -11.53
CA ASP A 109 -19.51 1.86 -11.77
C ASP A 109 -18.73 0.94 -10.81
N ASP A 110 -18.08 1.51 -9.78
CA ASP A 110 -17.29 0.72 -8.84
C ASP A 110 -18.18 0.01 -7.79
N VAL A 111 -18.29 -1.31 -7.92
CA VAL A 111 -19.01 -2.24 -7.02
C VAL A 111 -18.58 -2.08 -5.55
N PHE A 112 -17.39 -1.54 -5.29
CA PHE A 112 -16.89 -1.32 -3.93
C PHE A 112 -17.50 -0.08 -3.25
N LEU A 113 -17.97 0.94 -4.00
CA LEU A 113 -18.52 2.18 -3.44
C LEU A 113 -20.03 2.11 -3.17
N ASP A 114 -20.77 1.29 -3.92
CA ASP A 114 -22.22 1.08 -3.73
C ASP A 114 -22.58 0.64 -2.30
N ASN A 115 -21.69 -0.10 -1.64
CA ASN A 115 -21.92 -0.66 -0.31
C ASN A 115 -21.62 0.32 0.84
N VAL A 116 -21.02 1.48 0.56
CA VAL A 116 -20.67 2.49 1.58
C VAL A 116 -21.86 3.40 1.91
N PHE A 117 -22.79 3.61 0.97
CA PHE A 117 -23.94 4.50 1.15
C PHE A 117 -25.25 3.80 1.57
N LEU A 118 -25.23 2.47 1.76
CA LEU A 118 -26.41 1.67 2.12
C LEU A 118 -26.38 1.11 3.56
N ASN A 119 -25.49 1.62 4.41
CA ASN A 119 -25.51 1.36 5.85
C ASN A 119 -25.57 2.67 6.63
N GLU A 120 -26.66 3.42 6.44
CA GLU A 120 -27.23 4.30 7.48
C GLU A 120 -28.77 4.23 7.44
#